data_AF-F8C3U4-F1
#
_entry.id   AF-F8C3U4-F1
#
_cell.length_a   1.000
_cell.length_b   1.000
_cell.length_c   1.000
_cell.angle_alpha   90.00
_cell.angle_beta   90.00
_cell.angle_gamma   90.00
#
_symmetry.space_group_name_H-M   'P 1'
#
loop_
_entity.id
_entity.type
_entity.pdbx_description
1 polymer ?
#
loop_
_entity_poly.entity_id
_entity_poly.type
_entity_poly.pdbx_seq_one_letter_code
_entity_poly.pdbx_strand_id
1 'polypeptide(L)'
;MEIKWLSNIPQEPQDFFNFLKKQHKLSSEDALKLTYITLKLKALSDSPIYKFLERTISGIKFDEIEKREYLLTFSIYTLRALIKEHLDLKLVKNLYLILSKKLPKEFIKDVSPKHSVIASQDITLELLSQEEKTELPSFLKAKHLILIFYLKGTCEELISLLSLFPNNYVLKKEDFYQIFTPFSISEALIFLLKLKEGVLRDTAEKILENIKIFFPECFGEI
;
A
#
# COMPACT_ATOMS: atom_id res chain seq x y z
N MET A 1 -5.47 24.82 -5.27
CA MET A 1 -5.18 23.39 -5.04
C MET A 1 -4.52 22.72 -6.26
N GLU A 2 -3.60 21.78 -6.02
CA GLU A 2 -2.89 20.95 -7.00
C GLU A 2 -3.06 19.47 -6.63
N ILE A 3 -3.23 18.59 -7.62
CA ILE A 3 -3.25 17.13 -7.46
C ILE A 3 -2.36 16.48 -8.53
N LYS A 4 -1.60 15.46 -8.13
CA LYS A 4 -0.78 14.63 -9.02
C LYS A 4 -0.86 13.17 -8.61
N TRP A 5 -1.02 12.29 -9.59
CA TRP A 5 -0.65 10.89 -9.44
C TRP A 5 0.86 10.77 -9.66
N LEU A 6 1.58 10.18 -8.71
CA LEU A 6 2.99 9.88 -8.85
C LEU A 6 3.12 8.62 -9.71
N SER A 7 3.03 8.77 -11.04
CA SER A 7 2.97 7.64 -11.99
C SER A 7 4.33 7.01 -12.31
N ASN A 8 5.42 7.78 -12.20
CA ASN A 8 6.79 7.32 -12.50
C ASN A 8 7.49 6.78 -11.26
N ILE A 9 6.80 5.91 -10.52
CA ILE A 9 7.32 5.33 -9.28
C ILE A 9 8.31 4.21 -9.61
N PRO A 10 9.50 4.22 -8.99
CA PRO A 10 10.40 3.07 -9.06
C PRO A 10 9.68 1.78 -8.64
N GLN A 11 9.87 0.73 -9.42
CA GLN A 11 9.17 -0.55 -9.24
C GLN A 11 9.51 -1.21 -7.91
N GLU A 12 10.75 -1.04 -7.46
CA GLU A 12 11.28 -1.61 -6.23
C GLU A 12 10.91 -0.76 -5.00
N PRO A 13 10.40 -1.39 -3.91
CA PRO A 13 10.01 -0.69 -2.70
C PRO A 13 11.10 0.22 -2.11
N GLN A 14 12.37 -0.20 -2.19
CA GLN A 14 13.50 0.57 -1.68
C GLN A 14 13.75 1.84 -2.50
N ASP A 15 13.65 1.75 -3.83
CA ASP A 15 13.87 2.89 -4.70
C ASP A 15 12.73 3.89 -4.56
N PHE A 16 11.50 3.40 -4.42
CA PHE A 16 10.36 4.27 -4.12
C PHE A 16 10.49 4.97 -2.77
N PHE A 17 10.90 4.25 -1.73
CA PHE A 17 11.20 4.83 -0.42
C PHE A 17 12.27 5.93 -0.51
N ASN A 18 13.35 5.69 -1.27
CA ASN A 18 14.41 6.67 -1.49
C ASN A 18 13.92 7.87 -2.29
N PHE A 19 13.07 7.66 -3.29
CA PHE A 19 12.43 8.72 -4.07
C PHE A 19 11.62 9.66 -3.17
N LEU A 20 10.76 9.11 -2.29
CA LEU A 20 9.97 9.91 -1.35
C LEU A 20 10.83 10.76 -0.42
N LYS A 21 11.91 10.18 0.12
CA LYS A 21 12.84 10.89 1.01
C LYS A 21 13.64 11.98 0.27
N LYS A 22 14.10 11.71 -0.94
CA LYS A 22 14.96 12.64 -1.70
C LYS A 22 14.18 13.74 -2.40
N GLN A 23 13.14 13.37 -3.15
CA GLN A 23 12.39 14.31 -3.99
C GLN A 23 11.32 15.06 -3.20
N HIS A 24 10.63 14.38 -2.28
CA HIS A 24 9.56 14.98 -1.48
C HIS A 24 9.98 15.34 -0.06
N LYS A 25 11.24 15.07 0.32
CA LYS A 25 11.80 15.38 1.65
C LYS A 25 10.95 14.82 2.79
N LEU A 26 10.34 13.65 2.59
CA LEU A 26 9.58 12.97 3.64
C LEU A 26 10.52 12.36 4.69
N SER A 27 10.05 12.29 5.93
CA SER A 27 10.72 11.53 6.97
C SER A 27 10.74 10.03 6.62
N SER A 28 11.67 9.26 7.19
CA SER A 28 11.66 7.80 6.98
C SER A 28 10.32 7.19 7.41
N GLU A 29 9.78 7.59 8.57
CA GLU A 29 8.50 7.08 9.06
C GLU A 29 7.33 7.35 8.10
N ASP A 30 7.27 8.56 7.54
CA ASP A 30 6.21 8.90 6.59
C ASP A 30 6.38 8.19 5.25
N ALA A 31 7.62 8.02 4.78
CA ALA A 31 7.88 7.25 3.57
C ALA A 31 7.43 5.78 3.73
N LEU A 32 7.65 5.16 4.90
CA LEU A 32 7.21 3.78 5.17
C LEU A 32 5.68 3.61 5.13
N LYS A 33 4.89 4.65 5.43
CA LYS A 33 3.43 4.62 5.31
C LYS A 33 2.95 4.56 3.85
N LEU A 34 3.78 5.05 2.93
CA LEU A 34 3.47 5.12 1.50
C LEU A 34 4.11 3.99 0.71
N THR A 35 5.12 3.30 1.27
CA THR A 35 5.74 2.13 0.63
C THR A 35 4.90 0.88 0.89
N TYR A 36 4.30 0.32 -0.16
CA TYR A 36 3.48 -0.89 -0.09
C TYR A 36 4.18 -2.11 -0.68
N ILE A 37 3.90 -3.27 -0.09
CA ILE A 37 4.30 -4.57 -0.60
C ILE A 37 3.08 -5.46 -0.76
N THR A 38 3.18 -6.44 -1.65
CA THR A 38 2.14 -7.46 -1.86
C THR A 38 2.78 -8.82 -1.77
N LEU A 39 2.16 -9.73 -1.03
CA LEU A 39 2.61 -11.09 -0.85
C LEU A 39 1.55 -12.09 -1.29
N LYS A 40 1.99 -13.15 -1.95
CA LYS A 40 1.22 -14.38 -2.08
C LYS A 40 1.54 -15.27 -0.90
N LEU A 41 0.49 -15.78 -0.28
CA LEU A 41 0.51 -16.59 0.92
C LEU A 41 -0.09 -17.93 0.56
N LYS A 42 0.56 -19.03 0.97
CA LYS A 42 -0.01 -20.37 0.94
C LYS A 42 0.04 -20.98 2.33
N ALA A 43 -1.09 -21.47 2.82
CA ALA A 43 -1.18 -22.07 4.14
C ALA A 43 -1.60 -23.55 4.06
N LEU A 44 -1.07 -24.40 4.94
CA LEU A 44 -1.51 -25.80 5.04
C LEU A 44 -2.92 -25.91 5.65
N SER A 45 -3.33 -24.92 6.44
CA SER A 45 -4.66 -24.82 7.02
C SER A 45 -5.07 -23.35 7.15
N ASP A 46 -6.37 -23.08 7.24
CA ASP A 46 -6.93 -21.73 7.35
C ASP A 46 -6.77 -21.13 8.76
N SER A 47 -6.53 -21.96 9.78
CA SER A 47 -6.50 -21.52 11.19
C SER A 47 -5.49 -20.39 11.48
N PRO A 48 -4.24 -20.42 10.98
CA PRO A 48 -3.30 -19.31 11.17
C PRO A 48 -3.76 -18.01 10.52
N ILE A 49 -4.60 -18.10 9.48
CA ILE A 49 -5.09 -16.98 8.70
C ILE A 49 -6.28 -16.35 9.41
N TYR A 50 -7.23 -17.16 9.89
CA TYR A 50 -8.34 -16.66 10.71
C TYR A 50 -7.85 -15.95 11.98
N LYS A 51 -6.90 -16.55 12.72
CA LYS A 51 -6.30 -15.92 13.91
C LYS A 51 -5.59 -14.59 13.60
N PHE A 52 -5.07 -14.45 12.39
CA PHE A 52 -4.49 -13.20 11.93
C PHE A 52 -5.61 -12.18 11.68
N LEU A 53 -6.59 -12.52 10.84
CA LEU A 53 -7.69 -11.60 10.49
C LEU A 53 -8.53 -11.15 11.69
N GLU A 54 -8.72 -12.01 12.69
CA GLU A 54 -9.42 -11.68 13.95
C GLU A 54 -8.71 -10.59 14.77
N ARG A 55 -7.39 -10.47 14.64
CA ARG A 55 -6.56 -9.61 15.48
C ARG A 55 -5.97 -8.42 14.75
N THR A 56 -5.80 -8.51 13.44
CA THR A 56 -5.22 -7.44 12.65
C THR A 56 -6.26 -6.43 12.23
N ILE A 57 -5.99 -5.16 12.54
CA ILE A 57 -6.85 -4.03 12.25
C ILE A 57 -6.47 -3.43 10.88
N SER A 58 -7.40 -2.68 10.31
CA SER A 58 -7.42 -1.90 9.05
C SER A 58 -6.08 -1.56 8.37
N GLY A 59 -6.13 -1.37 7.05
CA GLY A 59 -4.96 -0.99 6.24
C GLY A 59 -4.23 -2.17 5.60
N ILE A 60 -4.83 -3.35 5.70
CA ILE A 60 -4.41 -4.58 5.03
C ILE A 60 -5.48 -4.93 4.00
N LYS A 61 -5.09 -5.16 2.76
CA LYS A 61 -5.94 -5.74 1.73
C LYS A 61 -5.68 -7.24 1.68
N PHE A 62 -6.75 -8.01 1.70
CA PHE A 62 -6.69 -9.47 1.80
C PHE A 62 -7.76 -10.10 0.91
N ASP A 63 -7.34 -11.07 0.11
CA ASP A 63 -8.19 -11.84 -0.80
C ASP A 63 -7.74 -13.29 -0.82
N GLU A 64 -8.69 -14.22 -0.78
CA GLU A 64 -8.44 -15.62 -1.13
C GLU A 64 -8.48 -15.75 -2.66
N ILE A 65 -7.38 -16.22 -3.24
CA ILE A 65 -7.23 -16.35 -4.70
C ILE A 65 -7.45 -17.78 -5.17
N GLU A 66 -7.11 -18.75 -4.32
CA GLU A 66 -7.43 -20.17 -4.47
C GLU A 66 -7.58 -20.78 -3.07
N LYS A 67 -7.98 -22.05 -3.00
CA LYS A 67 -8.13 -22.75 -1.72
C LYS A 67 -6.83 -22.70 -0.91
N ARG A 68 -6.85 -21.96 0.20
CA ARG A 68 -5.68 -21.73 1.09
C ARG A 68 -4.51 -20.97 0.44
N GLU A 69 -4.76 -20.30 -0.66
CA GLU A 69 -3.85 -19.34 -1.26
C GLU A 69 -4.48 -17.95 -1.20
N TYR A 70 -3.71 -16.99 -0.74
CA TYR A 70 -4.21 -15.65 -0.48
C TYR A 70 -3.24 -14.59 -1.00
N LEU A 71 -3.79 -13.42 -1.27
CA LEU A 71 -3.06 -12.23 -1.61
C LEU A 71 -3.17 -11.22 -0.47
N LEU A 72 -2.04 -10.66 -0.05
CA LEU A 72 -1.94 -9.80 1.11
C LEU A 72 -1.14 -8.54 0.76
N THR A 73 -1.76 -7.36 0.80
CA THR A 73 -1.12 -6.07 0.50
C THR A 73 -1.23 -5.11 1.66
N PHE A 74 -0.10 -4.50 2.06
CA PHE A 74 -0.04 -3.54 3.15
C PHE A 74 1.21 -2.68 3.07
N SER A 75 1.23 -1.57 3.81
CA SER A 75 2.39 -0.68 3.90
C SER A 75 3.50 -1.26 4.79
N ILE A 76 4.75 -0.86 4.59
CA ILE A 76 5.83 -1.23 5.50
C ILE A 76 5.59 -0.69 6.91
N TYR A 77 4.92 0.45 7.04
CA TYR A 77 4.47 0.94 8.35
C TYR A 77 3.53 -0.05 9.04
N THR A 78 2.52 -0.56 8.31
CA THR A 78 1.59 -1.59 8.81
C THR A 78 2.34 -2.87 9.21
N LEU A 79 3.32 -3.31 8.42
CA LEU A 79 4.18 -4.45 8.76
C LEU A 79 4.86 -4.26 10.12
N ARG A 80 5.44 -3.09 10.34
CA ARG A 80 6.15 -2.77 11.60
C ARG A 80 5.20 -2.78 12.79
N ALA A 81 3.97 -2.30 12.63
CA ALA A 81 2.94 -2.38 13.65
C ALA A 81 2.58 -3.85 13.96
N LEU A 82 2.34 -4.66 12.91
CA LEU A 82 2.06 -6.10 13.06
C LEU A 82 3.17 -6.83 13.83
N ILE A 83 4.44 -6.57 13.50
CA ILE A 83 5.59 -7.18 14.19
C ILE A 83 5.64 -6.73 15.65
N LYS A 84 5.36 -5.47 15.96
CA LYS A 84 5.38 -4.96 17.34
C LYS A 84 4.27 -5.55 18.20
N GLU A 85 3.07 -5.66 17.64
CA GLU A 85 1.86 -5.94 18.42
C GLU A 85 1.46 -7.43 18.41
N HIS A 86 1.85 -8.17 17.36
CA HIS A 86 1.28 -9.49 17.06
C HIS A 86 2.33 -10.52 16.64
N LEU A 87 3.60 -10.37 17.06
CA LEU A 87 4.65 -11.35 16.77
C LEU A 87 4.36 -12.74 17.35
N ASP A 88 3.40 -12.89 18.26
CA ASP A 88 2.98 -14.20 18.75
C ASP A 88 2.27 -15.04 17.67
N LEU A 89 1.68 -14.40 16.65
CA LEU A 89 0.99 -15.06 15.55
C LEU A 89 1.93 -15.74 14.55
N LYS A 90 1.58 -16.97 14.15
CA LYS A 90 2.36 -17.77 13.17
C LYS A 90 2.61 -17.02 11.86
N LEU A 91 1.60 -16.33 11.33
CA LEU A 91 1.73 -15.57 10.08
C LEU A 91 2.69 -14.38 10.25
N VAL A 92 2.57 -13.61 11.33
CA VAL A 92 3.43 -12.45 11.59
C VAL A 92 4.90 -12.86 11.77
N LYS A 93 5.17 -13.98 12.44
CA LYS A 93 6.53 -14.55 12.53
C LYS A 93 7.12 -14.85 11.16
N ASN A 94 6.35 -15.49 10.29
CA ASN A 94 6.78 -15.81 8.93
C ASN A 94 6.97 -14.54 8.07
N LEU A 95 6.07 -13.55 8.19
CA LEU A 95 6.20 -12.26 7.54
C LEU A 95 7.51 -11.57 7.96
N TYR A 96 7.81 -11.50 9.26
CA TYR A 96 9.06 -10.95 9.74
C TYR A 96 10.27 -11.69 9.16
N LEU A 97 10.28 -13.03 9.21
CA LEU A 97 11.45 -13.82 8.79
C LEU A 97 11.71 -13.74 7.28
N ILE A 98 10.69 -13.71 6.44
CA ILE A 98 10.90 -13.61 5.00
C ILE A 98 11.28 -12.17 4.59
N LEU A 99 10.61 -11.18 5.18
CA LEU A 99 10.81 -9.78 4.81
C LEU A 99 12.10 -9.22 5.39
N SER A 100 12.56 -9.69 6.55
CA SER A 100 13.89 -9.34 7.07
C SER A 100 15.05 -9.82 6.20
N LYS A 101 14.81 -10.85 5.37
CA LYS A 101 15.80 -11.38 4.41
C LYS A 101 15.72 -10.68 3.05
N LYS A 102 14.50 -10.39 2.58
CA LYS A 102 14.26 -9.83 1.24
C LYS A 102 14.20 -8.30 1.21
N LEU A 103 13.82 -7.64 2.29
CA LEU A 103 13.67 -6.19 2.35
C LEU A 103 14.90 -5.52 2.99
N PRO A 104 15.11 -4.23 2.69
CA PRO A 104 16.16 -3.44 3.32
C PRO A 104 16.08 -3.41 4.84
N LYS A 105 17.23 -3.41 5.51
CA LYS A 105 17.29 -3.37 6.99
C LYS A 105 16.59 -2.14 7.59
N GLU A 106 16.58 -1.00 6.89
CA GLU A 106 15.89 0.21 7.36
C GLU A 106 14.38 -0.01 7.55
N PHE A 107 13.76 -0.90 6.78
CA PHE A 107 12.30 -1.13 6.81
C PHE A 107 11.82 -1.85 8.07
N ILE A 108 12.72 -2.60 8.71
CA ILE A 108 12.44 -3.33 9.95
C ILE A 108 13.26 -2.80 11.13
N LYS A 109 13.88 -1.63 10.95
CA LYS A 109 14.61 -0.97 12.03
C LYS A 109 13.66 -0.67 13.19
N ASP A 110 14.15 -0.94 14.40
CA ASP A 110 13.46 -0.68 15.67
C ASP A 110 12.20 -1.54 15.91
N VAL A 111 11.95 -2.56 15.06
CA VAL A 111 10.90 -3.57 15.30
C VAL A 111 11.46 -4.99 15.37
N SER A 112 12.77 -5.15 15.24
CA SER A 112 13.42 -6.46 15.35
C SER A 112 13.19 -7.07 16.74
N PRO A 113 12.77 -8.34 16.81
CA PRO A 113 12.55 -9.03 18.05
C PRO A 113 13.84 -9.23 18.84
N LYS A 114 13.71 -9.18 20.17
CA LYS A 114 14.83 -9.40 21.11
C LYS A 114 15.27 -10.87 21.19
N HIS A 115 14.36 -11.79 20.84
CA HIS A 115 14.59 -13.22 20.88
C HIS A 115 14.47 -13.81 19.47
N SER A 116 15.12 -14.94 19.26
CA SER A 116 15.05 -15.68 18.00
C SER A 116 13.61 -16.06 17.65
N VAL A 117 13.22 -15.79 16.41
CA VAL A 117 11.90 -16.16 15.88
C VAL A 117 12.04 -17.41 15.03
N ILE A 118 11.15 -18.38 15.26
CA ILE A 118 11.12 -19.64 14.53
C ILE A 118 9.98 -19.57 13.50
N ALA A 119 10.31 -19.92 12.25
CA ALA A 119 9.34 -20.00 11.16
C ALA A 119 8.36 -21.16 11.40
N SER A 120 7.09 -20.96 11.06
CA SER A 120 6.14 -22.07 10.95
C SER A 120 6.21 -22.62 9.53
N GLN A 121 6.41 -23.94 9.42
CA GLN A 121 6.42 -24.66 8.14
C GLN A 121 5.03 -24.74 7.49
N ASP A 122 3.98 -24.38 8.23
CA ASP A 122 2.60 -24.44 7.76
C ASP A 122 2.22 -23.28 6.83
N ILE A 123 3.14 -22.31 6.64
CA ILE A 123 2.89 -21.07 5.92
C ILE A 123 4.07 -20.79 5.01
N THR A 124 3.79 -20.67 3.71
CA THR A 124 4.73 -20.18 2.71
C THR A 124 4.33 -18.78 2.28
N LEU A 125 5.32 -17.92 2.11
CA LEU A 125 5.15 -16.54 1.69
C LEU A 125 6.03 -16.28 0.49
N GLU A 126 5.53 -15.47 -0.43
CA GLU A 126 6.26 -14.99 -1.58
C GLU A 126 5.96 -13.51 -1.77
N LEU A 127 7.01 -12.70 -1.95
CA LEU A 127 6.88 -11.29 -2.23
C LEU A 127 6.70 -11.15 -3.74
N LEU A 128 5.61 -10.52 -4.18
CA LEU A 128 5.37 -10.30 -5.60
C LEU A 128 6.20 -9.11 -6.10
N SER A 129 6.91 -9.34 -7.19
CA SER A 129 7.49 -8.32 -8.06
C SER A 129 6.40 -7.48 -8.73
N GLN A 130 6.79 -6.40 -9.42
CA GLN A 130 5.80 -5.62 -10.18
C GLN A 130 5.27 -6.38 -11.40
N GLU A 131 6.12 -7.13 -12.08
CA GLU A 131 5.74 -7.96 -13.24
C GLU A 131 4.62 -8.94 -12.84
N GLU A 132 4.83 -9.69 -11.75
CA GLU A 132 3.80 -10.61 -11.22
C GLU A 132 2.51 -9.89 -10.82
N LYS A 133 2.59 -8.65 -10.29
CA LYS A 133 1.38 -7.87 -9.98
C LYS A 133 0.64 -7.43 -11.24
N THR A 134 1.33 -7.17 -12.35
CA THR A 134 0.68 -6.81 -13.62
C THR A 134 0.00 -8.02 -14.30
N GLU A 135 0.44 -9.23 -13.97
CA GLU A 135 -0.15 -10.48 -14.45
C GLU A 135 -1.37 -10.94 -13.64
N LEU A 136 -1.63 -10.32 -12.47
CA LEU A 136 -2.81 -10.64 -11.68
C LEU A 136 -4.11 -10.42 -12.49
N PRO A 137 -5.18 -11.17 -12.20
CA PRO A 137 -6.52 -10.87 -12.70
C PRO A 137 -6.93 -9.41 -12.45
N SER A 138 -7.68 -8.82 -13.37
CA SER A 138 -8.05 -7.38 -13.34
C SER A 138 -8.69 -6.95 -12.02
N PHE A 139 -9.58 -7.76 -11.44
CA PHE A 139 -10.21 -7.46 -10.15
C PHE A 139 -9.21 -7.45 -8.97
N LEU A 140 -8.21 -8.32 -8.98
CA LEU A 140 -7.14 -8.33 -7.97
C LEU A 140 -6.19 -7.16 -8.19
N LYS A 141 -5.83 -6.84 -9.43
CA LYS A 141 -5.06 -5.63 -9.76
C LYS A 141 -5.74 -4.38 -9.25
N ALA A 142 -7.05 -4.26 -9.52
CA ALA A 142 -7.84 -3.11 -9.13
C ALA A 142 -7.84 -2.86 -7.60
N LYS A 143 -7.68 -3.93 -6.80
CA LYS A 143 -7.65 -3.88 -5.34
C LYS A 143 -6.23 -3.78 -4.78
N HIS A 144 -5.25 -4.51 -5.32
CA HIS A 144 -3.92 -4.68 -4.71
C HIS A 144 -2.83 -3.77 -5.28
N LEU A 145 -2.99 -3.21 -6.48
CA LEU A 145 -2.05 -2.21 -7.00
C LEU A 145 -2.32 -0.86 -6.36
N ILE A 146 -1.33 -0.37 -5.61
CA ILE A 146 -1.43 0.89 -4.85
C ILE A 146 -0.77 2.02 -5.64
N LEU A 147 -1.55 3.05 -5.92
CA LEU A 147 -1.18 4.30 -6.55
C LEU A 147 -1.00 5.38 -5.47
N ILE A 148 0.09 6.13 -5.54
CA ILE A 148 0.34 7.23 -4.59
C ILE A 148 -0.01 8.56 -5.24
N PHE A 149 -0.87 9.30 -4.56
CA PHE A 149 -1.29 10.64 -4.96
C PHE A 149 -0.65 11.68 -4.07
N TYR A 150 -0.34 12.81 -4.67
CA TYR A 150 0.18 14.01 -4.03
C TYR A 150 -0.84 15.13 -4.23
N LEU A 151 -1.20 15.81 -3.15
CA LEU A 151 -2.04 17.00 -3.16
C LEU A 151 -1.31 18.15 -2.47
N LYS A 152 -1.47 19.35 -2.99
CA LYS A 152 -0.96 20.58 -2.39
C LYS A 152 -2.03 21.66 -2.39
N GLY A 153 -2.23 22.31 -1.25
CA GLY A 153 -3.26 23.33 -1.11
C GLY A 153 -3.23 24.05 0.22
N THR A 154 -4.20 24.94 0.44
CA THR A 154 -4.44 25.55 1.75
C THR A 154 -5.04 24.53 2.72
N CYS A 155 -5.09 24.89 4.00
CA CYS A 155 -5.71 24.04 5.02
C CYS A 155 -7.20 23.78 4.70
N GLU A 156 -7.92 24.83 4.32
CA GLU A 156 -9.35 24.80 4.01
C GLU A 156 -9.64 23.91 2.80
N GLU A 157 -8.84 24.06 1.74
CA GLU A 157 -8.94 23.23 0.53
C GLU A 157 -8.77 21.74 0.89
N LEU A 158 -7.75 21.39 1.68
CA LEU A 158 -7.46 19.99 2.01
C LEU A 158 -8.43 19.40 3.03
N ILE A 159 -8.91 20.20 4.00
CA ILE A 159 -9.93 19.76 4.96
C ILE A 159 -11.21 19.33 4.24
N SER A 160 -11.60 20.04 3.19
CA SER A 160 -12.78 19.69 2.39
C SER A 160 -12.68 18.30 1.74
N LEU A 161 -11.45 17.80 1.54
CA LEU A 161 -11.17 16.50 0.93
C LEU A 161 -10.87 15.39 1.94
N LEU A 162 -10.75 15.69 3.24
CA LEU A 162 -10.32 14.71 4.25
C LEU A 162 -11.24 13.48 4.30
N SER A 163 -12.55 13.66 4.07
CA SER A 163 -13.52 12.57 4.02
C SER A 163 -13.27 11.57 2.88
N LEU A 164 -12.45 11.93 1.91
CA LEU A 164 -12.13 11.11 0.74
C LEU A 164 -10.82 10.34 0.90
N PHE A 165 -10.01 10.65 1.90
CA PHE A 165 -8.74 9.97 2.13
C PHE A 165 -8.97 8.67 2.93
N PRO A 166 -8.18 7.61 2.64
CA PRO A 166 -8.15 6.45 3.50
C PRO A 166 -7.48 6.84 4.83
N ASN A 167 -7.66 6.01 5.86
CA ASN A 167 -7.09 6.24 7.19
C ASN A 167 -5.55 6.36 7.21
N ASN A 168 -4.88 5.98 6.13
CA ASN A 168 -3.43 6.10 5.96
C ASN A 168 -3.11 7.23 4.98
N TYR A 169 -2.74 8.41 5.48
CA TYR A 169 -2.16 9.49 4.69
C TYR A 169 -0.98 10.15 5.42
N VAL A 170 -0.12 10.83 4.67
CA VAL A 170 0.98 11.63 5.21
C VAL A 170 0.64 13.09 4.99
N LEU A 171 0.65 13.87 6.07
CA LEU A 171 0.53 15.32 6.03
C LEU A 171 1.91 15.96 6.25
N LYS A 172 2.28 16.87 5.37
CA LYS A 172 3.49 17.69 5.50
C LYS A 172 3.12 19.16 5.35
N LYS A 173 3.67 20.01 6.21
CA LYS A 173 3.48 21.47 6.16
C LYS A 173 4.77 22.14 5.74
N GLU A 174 4.70 22.92 4.66
CA GLU A 174 5.70 23.92 4.26
C GLU A 174 4.96 25.27 4.08
N ASP A 175 5.19 25.99 2.99
CA ASP A 175 4.41 27.20 2.64
C ASP A 175 2.93 26.87 2.36
N PHE A 176 2.69 25.69 1.79
CA PHE A 176 1.36 25.09 1.64
C PHE A 176 1.33 23.72 2.33
N TYR A 177 0.13 23.23 2.62
CA TYR A 177 -0.05 21.87 3.09
C TYR A 177 0.08 20.89 1.92
N GLN A 178 0.72 19.77 2.19
CA GLN A 178 0.94 18.68 1.25
C GLN A 178 0.38 17.39 1.86
N ILE A 179 -0.45 16.68 1.10
CA ILE A 179 -0.97 15.37 1.48
C ILE A 179 -0.47 14.34 0.48
N PHE A 180 0.05 13.23 1.00
CA PHE A 180 0.35 12.05 0.23
C PHE A 180 -0.61 10.94 0.67
N THR A 181 -1.29 10.34 -0.28
CA THR A 181 -2.32 9.34 0.01
C THR A 181 -2.22 8.14 -0.94
N PRO A 182 -2.21 6.91 -0.41
CA PRO A 182 -2.25 5.70 -1.19
C PRO A 182 -3.70 5.31 -1.51
N PHE A 183 -3.95 4.98 -2.77
CA PHE A 183 -5.22 4.40 -3.22
C PHE A 183 -4.95 3.19 -4.09
N SER A 184 -5.69 2.10 -3.89
CA SER A 184 -5.81 1.11 -4.95
C SER A 184 -6.47 1.70 -6.20
N ILE A 185 -6.35 1.07 -7.36
CA ILE A 185 -6.98 1.56 -8.60
C ILE A 185 -8.49 1.78 -8.41
N SER A 186 -9.18 0.83 -7.76
CA SER A 186 -10.62 0.95 -7.45
C SER A 186 -10.94 2.12 -6.52
N GLU A 187 -10.14 2.34 -5.47
CA GLU A 187 -10.30 3.49 -4.59
C GLU A 187 -9.97 4.81 -5.30
N ALA A 188 -8.95 4.81 -6.17
CA ALA A 188 -8.54 5.96 -6.96
C ALA A 188 -9.63 6.38 -7.95
N LEU A 189 -10.33 5.42 -8.56
CA LEU A 189 -11.50 5.69 -9.40
C LEU A 189 -12.57 6.46 -8.62
N ILE A 190 -12.97 5.96 -7.44
CA ILE A 190 -13.99 6.62 -6.61
C ILE A 190 -13.51 8.03 -6.19
N PHE A 191 -12.26 8.14 -5.76
CA PHE A 191 -11.64 9.40 -5.36
C PHE A 191 -11.67 10.42 -6.50
N LEU A 192 -11.21 10.05 -7.69
CA LEU A 192 -11.16 10.92 -8.86
C LEU A 192 -12.54 11.30 -9.36
N LEU A 193 -13.52 10.38 -9.34
CA LEU A 193 -14.91 10.69 -9.70
C LEU A 193 -15.50 11.77 -8.79
N LYS A 194 -15.27 11.69 -7.48
CA LYS A 194 -15.72 12.73 -6.54
C LYS A 194 -15.02 14.08 -6.78
N LEU A 195 -13.75 14.08 -7.15
CA LEU A 195 -13.04 15.31 -7.50
C LEU A 195 -13.56 15.97 -8.79
N LYS A 196 -14.20 15.22 -9.70
CA LYS A 196 -14.81 15.77 -10.92
C LYS A 196 -16.03 16.66 -10.65
N GLU A 197 -16.63 16.56 -9.47
CA GLU A 197 -17.75 17.40 -9.07
C GLU A 197 -17.29 18.79 -8.59
N GLY A 198 -15.98 19.04 -8.51
CA GLY A 198 -15.40 20.27 -7.97
C GLY A 198 -14.34 20.93 -8.85
N VAL A 199 -13.56 21.83 -8.22
CA VAL A 199 -12.60 22.73 -8.89
C VAL A 199 -11.41 21.99 -9.55
N LEU A 200 -11.20 20.71 -9.23
CA LEU A 200 -10.11 19.89 -9.77
C LEU A 200 -10.53 19.01 -10.96
N ARG A 201 -11.73 19.22 -11.53
CA ARG A 201 -12.31 18.35 -12.56
C ARG A 201 -11.35 18.00 -13.70
N ASP A 202 -10.82 19.01 -14.40
CA ASP A 202 -9.97 18.77 -15.58
C ASP A 202 -8.70 17.98 -15.24
N THR A 203 -8.12 18.25 -14.07
CA THR A 203 -6.93 17.54 -13.59
C THR A 203 -7.28 16.10 -13.20
N ALA A 204 -8.41 15.89 -12.53
CA ALA A 204 -8.88 14.56 -12.16
C ALA A 204 -9.23 13.72 -13.39
N GLU A 205 -9.84 14.31 -14.42
CA GLU A 205 -10.11 13.67 -15.71
C GLU A 205 -8.81 13.23 -16.40
N LYS A 206 -7.81 14.10 -16.51
CA LYS A 206 -6.51 13.75 -17.09
C LYS A 206 -5.80 12.63 -16.34
N ILE A 207 -5.82 12.67 -15.01
CA ILE A 207 -5.22 11.61 -14.20
C ILE A 207 -5.95 10.28 -14.42
N LEU A 208 -7.29 10.30 -14.46
CA LEU A 208 -8.07 9.10 -14.69
C LEU A 208 -7.79 8.49 -16.06
N GLU A 209 -7.72 9.31 -17.12
CA GLU A 209 -7.36 8.81 -18.46
C GLU A 209 -5.96 8.20 -18.49
N ASN A 210 -4.98 8.82 -17.82
CA ASN A 210 -3.66 8.21 -17.70
C ASN A 210 -3.73 6.84 -16.99
N ILE A 211 -4.46 6.72 -15.88
CA ILE A 211 -4.61 5.44 -15.16
C ILE A 211 -5.24 4.37 -16.07
N LYS A 212 -6.24 4.72 -16.88
CA LYS A 212 -6.85 3.81 -17.86
C LYS A 212 -5.87 3.36 -18.94
N ILE A 213 -4.98 4.25 -19.39
CA ILE A 213 -3.93 3.89 -20.37
C ILE A 213 -2.95 2.87 -19.75
N PHE A 214 -2.59 3.04 -18.48
CA PHE A 214 -1.66 2.12 -17.80
C PHE A 214 -2.29 0.79 -17.38
N PHE A 215 -3.59 0.76 -17.07
CA PHE A 215 -4.30 -0.41 -16.57
C PHE A 215 -5.65 -0.64 -17.26
N PRO A 216 -5.69 -0.71 -18.61
CA PRO A 216 -6.95 -0.75 -19.38
C PRO A 216 -7.87 -1.89 -18.95
N GLU A 217 -7.30 -3.05 -18.65
CA GLU A 217 -8.02 -4.26 -18.22
C GLU A 217 -8.79 -4.09 -16.91
N CYS A 218 -8.45 -3.09 -16.09
CA CYS A 218 -9.14 -2.80 -14.83
C CYS A 218 -10.43 -1.98 -15.00
N PHE A 219 -10.69 -1.46 -16.21
CA PHE A 219 -11.83 -0.57 -16.49
C PHE A 219 -12.85 -1.16 -17.48
N GLY A 220 -12.64 -2.40 -17.94
CA GLY A 220 -13.45 -3.05 -18.98
C GLY A 220 -12.99 -2.68 -20.39
N GLU A 221 -13.48 -3.39 -21.40
CA GLU A 221 -13.31 -2.97 -22.81
C GLU A 221 -14.02 -1.61 -23.00
N ILE A 222 -13.29 -0.63 -23.53
CA ILE A 222 -13.83 0.68 -23.92
C ILE A 222 -14.58 0.54 -25.24
#